data_AF-A0A976DCZ0-F1
#
_entry.id   AF-A0A976DCZ0-F1
#
_cell.length_a   1.000
_cell.length_b   1.000
_cell.length_c   1.000
_cell.angle_alpha   90.00
_cell.angle_beta   90.00
_cell.angle_gamma   90.00
#
_symmetry.space_group_name_H-M   'P 1'
#
loop_
_entity.id
_entity.type
_entity.pdbx_description
1 polymer ?
#
loop_
_entity_poly.entity_id
_entity_poly.type
_entity_poly.pdbx_seq_one_letter_code
_entity_poly.pdbx_strand_id
1 'polypeptide(L)'
;MTLQQLIDRLGDNPQLLLIYFGALPLVAFFAGLMGRNEGHLAPWKYFYAVLIYLACIPGIFAVALNVYLFLFERRSIFEFDIYTQILPFFVMLLTLWLIRRNVPFDYIPGFDKISGLVLMIFATISVMWIVDRTRIMVFSYLPFGYVLGIFAGLLVLMLLGWRRFFG
;
A
#
# COMPACT_ATOMS: atom_id res chain seq x y z
N MET A 1 7.57 -0.38 -19.52
CA MET A 1 6.79 -1.47 -18.90
C MET A 1 5.65 -0.85 -18.12
N THR A 2 4.41 -1.27 -18.38
CA THR A 2 3.26 -0.93 -17.52
C THR A 2 3.25 -1.83 -16.28
N LEU A 3 2.50 -1.45 -15.23
CA LEU A 3 2.31 -2.30 -14.05
C LEU A 3 1.71 -3.67 -14.43
N GLN A 4 0.77 -3.69 -15.37
CA GLN A 4 0.18 -4.92 -15.89
C GLN A 4 1.25 -5.84 -16.50
N GLN A 5 2.12 -5.31 -17.37
CA GLN A 5 3.20 -6.09 -17.99
C GLN A 5 4.22 -6.64 -16.98
N LEU A 6 4.44 -5.93 -15.86
CA LEU A 6 5.28 -6.42 -14.77
C LEU A 6 4.62 -7.62 -14.07
N ILE A 7 3.32 -7.52 -13.78
CA ILE A 7 2.54 -8.59 -13.16
C ILE A 7 2.50 -9.82 -14.07
N ASP A 8 2.22 -9.63 -15.36
CA ASP A 8 2.18 -10.73 -16.34
C ASP A 8 3.54 -11.45 -16.42
N ARG A 9 4.65 -10.68 -16.49
CA ARG A 9 6.02 -11.24 -16.47
C ARG A 9 6.35 -12.04 -15.20
N LEU A 10 5.82 -11.60 -14.05
CA LEU A 10 6.00 -12.31 -12.77
C LEU A 10 5.12 -13.57 -12.73
N GLY A 11 3.90 -13.50 -13.27
CA GLY A 11 2.99 -14.64 -13.44
C GLY A 11 3.55 -15.72 -14.36
N ASP A 12 4.30 -15.33 -15.40
CA ASP A 12 4.96 -16.26 -16.33
C ASP A 12 6.08 -17.11 -15.66
N ASN A 13 6.58 -16.70 -14.49
CA ASN A 13 7.60 -17.43 -13.73
C ASN A 13 7.12 -17.78 -12.32
N PRO A 14 6.06 -18.62 -12.18
CA PRO A 14 5.41 -18.88 -10.91
C PRO A 14 6.33 -19.61 -9.92
N GLN A 15 7.34 -20.34 -10.40
CA GLN A 15 8.29 -21.07 -9.57
C GLN A 15 9.06 -20.13 -8.62
N LEU A 16 9.50 -18.98 -9.10
CA LEU A 16 10.25 -18.02 -8.27
C LEU A 16 9.36 -17.42 -7.19
N LEU A 17 8.11 -17.09 -7.52
CA LEU A 17 7.13 -16.58 -6.57
C LEU A 17 6.81 -17.63 -5.50
N LEU A 18 6.59 -18.88 -5.91
CA LEU A 18 6.31 -19.98 -4.99
C LEU A 18 7.47 -20.27 -4.05
N ILE A 19 8.71 -20.23 -4.55
CA ILE A 19 9.91 -20.41 -3.70
C ILE A 19 10.03 -19.26 -2.72
N TYR A 20 9.92 -18.01 -3.18
CA TYR A 20 10.01 -16.84 -2.33
C TYR A 20 8.93 -16.84 -1.24
N PHE A 21 7.66 -16.94 -1.65
CA PHE A 21 6.54 -16.90 -0.72
C PHE A 21 6.40 -18.17 0.13
N GLY A 22 6.87 -19.32 -0.36
CA GLY A 22 6.97 -20.55 0.45
C GLY A 22 8.09 -20.46 1.48
N ALA A 23 9.22 -19.83 1.15
CA ALA A 23 10.35 -19.69 2.05
C ALA A 23 10.01 -18.81 3.27
N LEU A 24 9.26 -17.73 3.12
CA LEU A 24 8.93 -16.83 4.24
C LEU A 24 8.28 -17.51 5.46
N PRO A 25 7.16 -18.24 5.34
CA PRO A 25 6.53 -18.92 6.47
C PRO A 25 7.39 -20.08 6.98
N LEU A 26 8.12 -20.78 6.09
CA LEU A 26 9.05 -21.84 6.50
C LEU A 26 10.18 -21.28 7.37
N VAL A 27 10.81 -20.20 6.94
CA VAL A 27 11.88 -19.54 7.67
C VAL A 27 11.36 -18.96 8.99
N ALA A 28 10.16 -18.36 9.00
CA ALA A 28 9.51 -17.93 10.24
C ALA A 28 9.26 -19.11 11.20
N PHE A 29 8.90 -20.28 10.67
CA PHE A 29 8.66 -21.50 11.45
C PHE A 29 9.95 -22.03 12.08
N PHE A 30 11.01 -22.15 11.29
CA PHE A 30 12.30 -22.58 11.80
C PHE A 30 12.89 -21.58 12.81
N ALA A 31 12.75 -20.28 12.56
CA ALA A 31 13.17 -19.25 13.50
C ALA A 31 12.41 -19.34 14.83
N GLY A 32 11.11 -19.64 14.80
CA GLY A 32 10.32 -19.90 16.01
C GLY A 32 10.77 -21.13 16.79
N LEU A 33 11.14 -22.20 16.07
CA LEU A 33 11.67 -23.42 16.70
C LEU A 33 13.05 -23.22 17.33
N MET A 34 13.92 -22.40 16.73
CA MET A 34 15.28 -22.14 17.21
C MET A 34 15.33 -21.07 18.30
N GLY A 35 14.59 -19.97 18.14
CA GLY A 35 14.61 -18.82 19.05
C GLY A 35 13.76 -18.98 20.31
N ARG A 36 13.45 -20.21 20.75
CA ARG A 36 12.53 -20.56 21.86
C ARG A 36 12.58 -19.54 23.00
N ASN A 37 11.50 -18.76 23.14
CA ASN A 37 11.29 -17.70 24.14
C ASN A 37 12.24 -16.48 24.07
N GLU A 38 13.31 -16.52 23.28
CA GLU A 38 14.25 -15.41 23.08
C GLU A 38 13.93 -14.54 21.86
N GLY A 39 12.78 -14.75 21.21
CA GLY A 39 12.44 -14.05 19.97
C GLY A 39 12.35 -12.52 20.10
N HIS A 40 12.15 -12.00 21.32
CA HIS A 40 12.16 -10.56 21.62
C HIS A 40 13.58 -9.98 21.81
N LEU A 41 14.60 -10.84 21.94
CA LEU A 41 15.99 -10.45 22.10
C LEU A 41 16.70 -10.35 20.74
N ALA A 42 17.85 -9.68 20.74
CA ALA A 42 18.74 -9.73 19.58
C ALA A 42 19.42 -11.11 19.51
N PRO A 43 19.62 -11.68 18.31
CA PRO A 43 19.37 -11.10 16.97
C PRO A 43 17.95 -11.34 16.43
N TRP A 44 17.14 -12.18 17.09
CA TRP A 44 15.85 -12.65 16.59
C TRP A 44 14.84 -11.55 16.30
N LYS A 45 14.77 -10.50 17.14
CA LYS A 45 13.84 -9.38 16.91
C LYS A 45 14.08 -8.67 15.57
N TYR A 46 15.34 -8.54 15.15
CA TYR A 46 15.71 -7.92 13.87
C TYR A 46 15.45 -8.87 12.70
N PHE A 47 15.70 -10.16 12.91
CA PHE A 47 15.38 -11.19 11.93
C PHE A 47 13.87 -11.24 11.62
N TYR A 48 13.03 -11.24 12.67
CA TYR A 48 11.58 -11.16 12.51
C TYR A 48 11.14 -9.85 11.86
N ALA A 49 11.76 -8.72 12.18
CA ALA A 49 11.47 -7.46 11.51
C ALA A 49 11.70 -7.57 9.99
N VAL A 50 12.86 -8.09 9.56
CA VAL A 50 13.17 -8.29 8.14
C VAL A 50 12.13 -9.20 7.47
N LEU A 51 11.81 -10.35 8.08
CA LEU A 51 10.79 -11.26 7.55
C LEU A 51 9.42 -10.59 7.41
N ILE A 52 9.02 -9.79 8.41
CA ILE A 52 7.77 -9.04 8.37
C ILE A 52 7.77 -8.07 7.20
N TYR A 53 8.81 -7.27 6.99
CA TYR A 53 8.87 -6.36 5.84
C TYR A 53 8.83 -7.11 4.49
N LEU A 54 9.56 -8.22 4.38
CA LEU A 54 9.58 -9.05 3.16
C LEU A 54 8.21 -9.66 2.84
N ALA A 55 7.42 -10.01 3.85
CA ALA A 55 6.07 -10.55 3.67
C ALA A 55 5.02 -9.44 3.48
N CYS A 56 5.10 -8.37 4.27
CA CYS A 56 4.09 -7.32 4.30
C CYS A 56 4.13 -6.41 3.10
N ILE A 57 5.31 -6.03 2.57
CA ILE A 57 5.38 -5.14 1.40
C ILE A 57 4.62 -5.72 0.19
N PRO A 58 4.92 -6.95 -0.28
CA PRO A 58 4.18 -7.54 -1.39
C PRO A 58 2.73 -7.86 -1.03
N GLY A 59 2.44 -8.28 0.21
CA GLY A 59 1.07 -8.55 0.65
C GLY A 59 0.16 -7.31 0.66
N ILE A 60 0.64 -6.21 1.23
CA ILE A 60 -0.08 -4.93 1.26
C ILE A 60 -0.25 -4.38 -0.15
N PHE A 61 0.79 -4.46 -0.98
CA PHE A 61 0.71 -4.02 -2.38
C PHE A 61 -0.35 -4.79 -3.16
N ALA A 62 -0.37 -6.13 -3.03
CA ALA A 62 -1.37 -6.97 -3.68
C ALA A 62 -2.80 -6.61 -3.23
N VAL A 63 -3.03 -6.42 -1.93
CA VAL A 63 -4.34 -6.00 -1.41
C VAL A 63 -4.75 -4.63 -1.92
N ALA A 64 -3.86 -3.64 -1.83
CA ALA A 64 -4.15 -2.28 -2.26
C ALA A 64 -4.49 -2.22 -3.75
N LEU A 65 -3.72 -2.93 -4.59
CA LEU A 65 -3.95 -3.02 -6.02
C LEU A 65 -5.29 -3.70 -6.33
N ASN A 66 -5.60 -4.82 -5.69
CA ASN A 66 -6.86 -5.53 -5.90
C ASN A 66 -8.07 -4.66 -5.51
N VAL A 67 -7.98 -3.96 -4.38
CA VAL A 67 -9.04 -3.04 -3.94
C VAL A 67 -9.20 -1.91 -4.93
N TYR A 68 -8.11 -1.33 -5.44
CA TYR A 68 -8.15 -0.29 -6.47
C TYR A 68 -8.81 -0.79 -7.77
N LEU A 69 -8.34 -1.91 -8.32
CA LEU A 69 -8.86 -2.49 -9.56
C LEU A 69 -10.35 -2.86 -9.43
N PHE A 70 -10.76 -3.35 -8.26
CA PHE A 70 -12.14 -3.69 -7.99
C PHE A 70 -13.04 -2.45 -7.86
N LEU A 71 -12.62 -1.45 -7.07
CA LEU A 71 -13.46 -0.28 -6.78
C LEU A 71 -13.56 0.69 -7.96
N PHE A 72 -12.45 0.94 -8.68
CA PHE A 72 -12.39 1.98 -9.72
C PHE A 72 -12.48 1.40 -11.13
N GLU A 73 -11.77 0.30 -11.43
CA GLU A 73 -11.79 -0.32 -12.76
C GLU A 73 -12.92 -1.34 -12.92
N ARG A 74 -13.61 -1.73 -11.84
CA ARG A 74 -14.66 -2.75 -11.80
C ARG A 74 -14.25 -4.07 -12.44
N ARG A 75 -12.96 -4.40 -12.40
CA ARG A 75 -12.48 -5.69 -12.90
C ARG A 75 -13.03 -6.82 -12.05
N SER A 76 -13.33 -7.92 -12.72
CA SER A 76 -13.76 -9.14 -12.07
C SER A 76 -12.60 -9.70 -11.24
N ILE A 77 -12.88 -10.07 -9.98
CA ILE A 77 -11.92 -10.72 -9.08
C ILE A 77 -11.45 -12.07 -9.66
N PHE A 78 -12.23 -12.66 -10.59
CA PHE A 78 -11.91 -13.93 -11.23
C PHE A 78 -10.82 -13.82 -12.31
N GLU A 79 -10.50 -12.62 -12.79
CA GLU A 79 -9.38 -12.40 -13.74
C GLU A 79 -8.04 -12.19 -13.03
N PHE A 80 -8.04 -12.26 -11.70
CA PHE A 80 -6.86 -12.04 -10.89
C PHE A 80 -5.91 -13.23 -10.94
N ASP A 81 -4.64 -12.93 -11.22
CA ASP A 81 -3.59 -13.93 -11.19
C ASP A 81 -3.35 -14.39 -9.75
N ILE A 82 -3.53 -15.70 -9.52
CA ILE A 82 -3.48 -16.31 -8.20
C ILE A 82 -2.10 -16.10 -7.55
N TYR A 83 -1.01 -16.14 -8.32
CA TYR A 83 0.36 -16.13 -7.81
C TYR A 83 0.84 -14.73 -7.42
N THR A 84 0.39 -13.71 -8.12
CA THR A 84 0.85 -12.32 -7.93
C THR A 84 -0.09 -11.50 -7.06
N GLN A 85 -1.38 -11.87 -6.98
CA GLN A 85 -2.39 -11.08 -6.28
C GLN A 85 -2.96 -11.78 -5.06
N ILE A 86 -3.20 -13.09 -5.11
CA ILE A 86 -3.83 -13.84 -4.01
C ILE A 86 -2.78 -14.43 -3.06
N LEU A 87 -1.77 -15.08 -3.62
CA LEU A 87 -0.71 -15.76 -2.88
C LEU A 87 0.01 -14.83 -1.87
N PRO A 88 0.43 -13.59 -2.21
CA PRO A 88 1.15 -12.72 -1.28
C PRO A 88 0.32 -12.36 -0.05
N PHE A 89 -1.00 -12.21 -0.21
CA PHE A 89 -1.90 -11.90 0.90
C PHE A 89 -1.97 -13.04 1.93
N PHE A 90 -2.19 -14.27 1.47
CA PHE A 90 -2.26 -15.42 2.36
C PHE A 90 -0.91 -15.73 3.02
N VAL A 91 0.19 -15.59 2.27
CA VAL A 91 1.53 -15.82 2.80
C VAL A 91 1.90 -14.77 3.84
N MET A 92 1.53 -13.51 3.62
CA MET A 92 1.68 -12.46 4.62
C MET A 92 0.94 -12.80 5.91
N LEU A 93 -0.35 -13.18 5.82
CA LEU A 93 -1.14 -13.56 6.99
C LEU A 93 -0.54 -14.76 7.73
N LEU A 94 -0.14 -15.80 6.99
CA LEU A 94 0.48 -16.99 7.56
C LEU A 94 1.79 -16.65 8.28
N THR A 95 2.67 -15.88 7.63
CA THR A 95 3.98 -15.49 8.19
C THR A 95 3.79 -14.65 9.44
N LEU A 96 2.90 -13.65 9.41
CA LEU A 96 2.59 -12.81 10.58
C LEU A 96 2.00 -13.62 11.72
N TRP A 97 1.05 -14.51 11.44
CA TRP A 97 0.44 -15.37 12.45
C TRP A 97 1.50 -16.25 13.15
N LEU A 98 2.43 -16.79 12.37
CA LEU A 98 3.50 -17.63 12.88
C LEU A 98 4.49 -16.87 13.77
N ILE A 99 4.86 -15.64 13.36
CA ILE A 99 5.73 -14.77 14.15
C ILE A 99 5.02 -14.33 15.43
N ARG A 100 3.74 -13.97 15.36
CA ARG A 100 2.94 -13.54 16.53
C ARG A 100 2.88 -14.60 17.62
N ARG A 101 2.89 -15.88 17.23
CA ARG A 101 2.90 -17.00 18.18
C ARG A 101 4.21 -17.07 18.99
N ASN A 102 5.31 -16.55 18.45
CA ASN A 102 6.62 -16.58 19.08
C ASN A 102 6.96 -15.26 19.79
N VAL A 103 6.57 -14.12 19.23
CA VAL A 103 6.94 -12.78 19.72
C VAL A 103 5.78 -11.81 19.59
N PRO A 104 5.46 -11.02 20.63
CA PRO A 104 4.49 -9.93 20.51
C PRO A 104 5.03 -8.85 19.55
N PHE A 105 4.17 -8.34 18.67
CA PHE A 105 4.59 -7.37 17.65
C PHE A 105 5.14 -6.05 18.22
N ASP A 106 4.76 -5.69 19.45
CA ASP A 106 5.24 -4.50 20.15
C ASP A 106 6.77 -4.51 20.37
N TYR A 107 7.39 -5.68 20.40
CA TYR A 107 8.84 -5.84 20.56
C TYR A 107 9.60 -5.82 19.22
N ILE A 108 8.89 -5.79 18.09
CA ILE A 108 9.50 -5.86 16.76
C ILE A 108 9.75 -4.45 16.23
N PRO A 109 11.01 -4.08 15.96
CA PRO A 109 11.33 -2.75 15.47
C PRO A 109 10.69 -2.49 14.11
N GLY A 110 9.95 -1.39 14.00
CA GLY A 110 9.35 -0.94 12.74
C GLY A 110 7.96 -1.50 12.42
N PHE A 111 7.39 -2.38 13.24
CA PHE A 111 6.02 -2.88 13.03
C PHE A 111 4.98 -1.76 12.99
N ASP A 112 5.11 -0.76 13.87
CA ASP A 112 4.25 0.42 13.89
C ASP A 112 4.23 1.19 12.57
N LYS A 113 5.38 1.23 11.85
CA LYS A 113 5.47 1.90 10.56
C LYS A 113 4.66 1.16 9.48
N ILE A 114 4.67 -0.18 9.51
CA ILE A 114 3.88 -1.00 8.58
C ILE A 114 2.39 -0.82 8.88
N SER A 115 2.00 -0.89 10.15
CA SER A 115 0.61 -0.67 10.58
C SER A 115 0.11 0.73 10.17
N GLY A 116 0.92 1.76 10.41
CA GLY A 116 0.64 3.13 9.97
C GLY A 116 0.53 3.26 8.45
N LEU A 117 1.39 2.58 7.69
CA LEU A 117 1.32 2.55 6.22
C LEU A 117 0.02 1.91 5.72
N VAL A 118 -0.41 0.78 6.30
CA VAL A 118 -1.69 0.14 5.97
C VAL A 118 -2.85 1.09 6.24
N LEU A 119 -2.83 1.76 7.40
CA LEU A 119 -3.86 2.74 7.75
C LEU A 119 -3.92 3.91 6.75
N MET A 120 -2.76 4.45 6.36
CA MET A 120 -2.69 5.53 5.36
C MET A 120 -3.22 5.09 4.00
N ILE A 121 -2.85 3.88 3.54
CA ILE A 121 -3.35 3.33 2.28
C ILE A 121 -4.87 3.15 2.33
N PHE A 122 -5.37 2.55 3.40
CA PHE A 122 -6.80 2.33 3.59
C PHE A 122 -7.57 3.66 3.64
N ALA A 123 -7.06 4.66 4.38
CA ALA A 123 -7.67 5.98 4.44
C ALA A 123 -7.68 6.66 3.06
N THR A 124 -6.57 6.59 2.33
CA THR A 124 -6.45 7.17 0.98
C THR A 124 -7.44 6.52 0.01
N ILE A 125 -7.48 5.19 -0.05
CA ILE A 125 -8.44 4.46 -0.89
C ILE A 125 -9.87 4.79 -0.48
N SER A 126 -10.17 4.86 0.82
CA SER A 126 -11.51 5.21 1.31
C SER A 126 -11.94 6.60 0.86
N VAL A 127 -11.05 7.60 0.96
CA VAL A 127 -11.32 8.96 0.48
C VAL A 127 -11.53 8.97 -1.03
N MET A 128 -10.64 8.33 -1.79
CA MET A 128 -10.77 8.24 -3.25
C MET A 128 -12.08 7.57 -3.66
N TRP A 129 -12.49 6.51 -2.95
CA TRP A 129 -13.74 5.81 -3.19
C TRP A 129 -14.96 6.69 -2.91
N ILE A 130 -14.95 7.46 -1.82
CA ILE A 130 -16.01 8.44 -1.54
C ILE A 130 -16.09 9.46 -2.67
N VAL A 131 -14.96 10.03 -3.09
CA VAL A 131 -14.91 11.04 -4.17
C VAL A 131 -15.47 10.48 -5.48
N ASP A 132 -15.06 9.28 -5.87
CA ASP A 132 -15.56 8.61 -7.08
C ASP A 132 -17.06 8.33 -6.99
N ARG A 133 -17.53 7.79 -5.86
CA ARG A 133 -18.93 7.40 -5.67
C ARG A 133 -19.88 8.59 -5.56
N THR A 134 -19.45 9.65 -4.89
CA THR A 134 -20.27 10.85 -4.68
C THR A 134 -20.41 11.67 -5.95
N ARG A 135 -19.72 11.29 -7.06
CA ARG A 135 -19.57 12.11 -8.26
C ARG A 135 -19.47 13.55 -7.81
N ILE A 136 -18.50 13.87 -6.93
CA ILE A 136 -18.18 15.27 -6.67
C ILE A 136 -17.73 15.78 -8.02
N MET A 137 -18.71 16.31 -8.74
CA MET A 137 -18.57 17.05 -9.96
C MET A 137 -17.90 18.31 -9.43
N VAL A 138 -16.58 18.22 -9.25
CA VAL A 138 -15.73 19.39 -9.38
C VAL A 138 -16.26 19.96 -10.68
N PHE A 139 -16.94 21.10 -10.57
CA PHE A 139 -17.52 21.87 -11.64
C PHE A 139 -16.34 22.32 -12.52
N SER A 140 -15.67 21.38 -13.16
CA SER A 140 -14.45 21.56 -13.94
C SER A 140 -14.86 21.60 -15.42
N TYR A 141 -15.98 22.26 -15.69
CA TYR A 141 -16.29 22.74 -17.03
C TYR A 141 -15.35 23.90 -17.43
N LEU A 142 -14.58 24.44 -16.47
CA LEU A 142 -13.54 25.43 -16.71
C LEU A 142 -12.17 24.74 -16.84
N PRO A 143 -11.55 24.76 -18.03
CA PRO A 143 -10.18 24.31 -18.22
C PRO A 143 -9.24 25.00 -17.22
N PHE A 144 -8.23 24.28 -16.73
CA PHE A 144 -7.30 24.77 -15.71
C PHE A 144 -6.67 26.14 -16.04
N GLY A 145 -6.50 26.45 -17.34
CA GLY A 145 -6.03 27.75 -17.80
C GLY A 145 -6.96 28.93 -17.48
N TYR A 146 -8.28 28.74 -17.52
CA TYR A 146 -9.23 29.80 -17.16
C TYR A 146 -9.25 30.08 -15.65
N VAL A 147 -9.06 29.05 -14.82
CA VAL A 147 -8.94 29.20 -13.37
C VAL A 147 -7.70 30.04 -13.02
N LEU A 148 -6.56 29.74 -13.65
CA LEU A 148 -5.33 30.53 -13.53
C LEU A 148 -5.52 31.98 -14.00
N GLY A 149 -6.25 32.19 -15.10
CA GLY A 149 -6.56 33.52 -15.62
C GLY A 149 -7.43 34.35 -14.66
N ILE A 150 -8.48 33.77 -14.08
CA ILE A 150 -9.34 34.42 -13.09
C ILE A 150 -8.54 34.78 -11.83
N PHE A 151 -7.70 33.86 -11.36
CA PHE A 151 -6.85 34.09 -10.19
C PHE A 151 -5.84 35.23 -10.42
N ALA A 152 -5.18 35.24 -11.58
CA ALA A 152 -4.28 36.32 -11.98
C ALA A 152 -5.03 37.66 -12.12
N GLY A 153 -6.22 37.67 -12.72
CA GLY A 153 -7.06 38.85 -12.84
C GLY A 153 -7.48 39.44 -11.49
N LEU A 154 -7.88 38.58 -10.54
CA LEU A 154 -8.19 38.99 -9.17
C LEU A 154 -6.98 39.58 -8.45
N LEU A 155 -5.80 38.96 -8.60
CA LEU A 155 -4.55 39.49 -8.05
C LEU A 155 -4.24 40.88 -8.62
N VAL A 156 -4.35 41.07 -9.92
CA VAL A 156 -4.13 42.38 -10.57
C VAL A 156 -5.16 43.41 -10.09
N LEU A 157 -6.44 43.04 -9.97
CA LEU A 157 -7.47 43.92 -9.44
C LEU A 157 -7.21 44.32 -7.99
N MET A 158 -6.77 43.38 -7.14
CA MET A 158 -6.32 43.69 -5.78
C MET A 158 -5.11 44.62 -5.79
N LEU A 159 -4.14 44.38 -6.66
CA LEU A 159 -2.91 45.18 -6.77
C LEU A 159 -3.21 46.62 -7.22
N LEU A 160 -4.12 46.78 -8.18
CA LEU A 160 -4.60 48.09 -8.66
C LEU A 160 -5.50 48.78 -7.62
N GLY A 161 -6.37 48.03 -6.95
CA GLY A 161 -7.21 48.54 -5.86
C GLY A 161 -6.37 49.06 -4.69
N TRP A 162 -5.36 48.29 -4.27
CA TRP A 162 -4.46 48.70 -3.18
C TRP A 162 -3.70 49.98 -3.51
N ARG A 163 -3.22 50.11 -4.76
CA ARG A 163 -2.55 51.33 -5.23
C ARG A 163 -3.46 52.56 -5.28
N ARG A 164 -4.78 52.37 -5.37
CA ARG A 164 -5.78 53.46 -5.43
C ARG A 164 -6.34 53.86 -4.07
N PHE A 165 -6.22 53.00 -3.06
CA PHE A 165 -6.70 53.26 -1.70
C PHE A 165 -5.58 53.74 -0.75
N PHE A 166 -4.32 53.41 -1.03
CA PHE A 166 -3.16 53.80 -0.21
C PHE A 166 -2.25 54.87 -0.85
N GLY A 167 -2.70 55.52 -1.92
CA GLY A 167 -2.07 56.71 -2.53
C GLY A 167 -3.13 57.68 -3.01
#